data_AF-A0A3A5QJ09-F1
#
_entry.id   AF-A0A3A5QJ09-F1
#
_cell.length_a   1.000
_cell.length_b   1.000
_cell.length_c   1.000
_cell.angle_alpha   90.00
_cell.angle_beta   90.00
_cell.angle_gamma   90.00
#
_symmetry.space_group_name_H-M   'P 1'
#
loop_
_entity.id
_entity.type
_entity.pdbx_description
1 polymer ?
#
loop_
_entity_poly.entity_id
_entity_poly.type
_entity_poly.pdbx_seq_one_letter_code
_entity_poly.pdbx_strand_id
1 'polypeptide(L)'
;MWSNILSAIAIILSVVTFVISLIFENIKLKREKNSKIFQDIYFKYMQFTIPKAESDINYIHTNDRIKLTGITEMTNILKNLRKKSSFYKFTDKKFYKKLTEYIMEVEDYYSRKLNTVDDNEKYDKFKSESKEKISKLYKILLKKLNKG
;
A
#
# COMPACT_ATOMS: atom_id res chain seq x y z
N MET A 1 -4.63 30.21 -53.86
CA MET A 1 -3.65 30.79 -52.90
C MET A 1 -4.06 30.57 -51.45
N TRP A 2 -5.31 30.88 -51.07
CA TRP A 2 -5.88 30.59 -49.74
C TRP A 2 -5.85 29.11 -49.33
N SER A 3 -6.09 28.19 -50.28
CA SER A 3 -5.99 26.74 -50.07
C SER A 3 -4.61 26.29 -49.61
N ASN A 4 -3.54 26.89 -50.14
CA ASN A 4 -2.17 26.47 -49.84
C ASN A 4 -1.75 26.89 -48.43
N ILE A 5 -2.22 28.06 -47.98
CA ILE A 5 -2.01 28.56 -46.61
C ILE A 5 -2.78 27.67 -45.61
N LEU A 6 -4.02 27.32 -45.94
CA LEU A 6 -4.85 26.46 -45.09
C LEU A 6 -4.24 25.05 -44.96
N SER A 7 -3.77 24.46 -46.06
CA SER A 7 -3.09 23.17 -46.07
C SER A 7 -1.78 23.21 -45.28
N ALA A 8 -0.99 24.29 -45.39
CA ALA A 8 0.24 24.44 -44.60
C ALA A 8 -0.03 24.48 -43.09
N ILE A 9 -1.07 25.21 -42.67
CA ILE A 9 -1.51 25.25 -41.26
C ILE A 9 -1.99 23.88 -40.78
N ALA A 10 -2.74 23.15 -41.62
CA ALA A 10 -3.23 21.81 -41.30
C ALA A 10 -2.08 20.81 -41.08
N ILE A 11 -1.02 20.89 -41.90
CA ILE A 11 0.18 20.04 -41.75
C ILE A 11 0.87 20.33 -40.41
N ILE A 12 1.03 21.60 -40.05
CA ILE A 12 1.66 21.98 -38.77
C ILE A 12 0.82 21.48 -37.58
N LEU A 13 -0.50 21.66 -37.63
CA LEU A 13 -1.40 21.17 -36.58
C LEU A 13 -1.37 19.64 -36.43
N SER A 14 -1.29 18.91 -37.55
CA SER A 14 -1.14 17.46 -37.55
C SER A 14 0.14 17.00 -36.84
N VAL A 15 1.28 17.65 -37.14
CA VAL A 15 2.56 17.33 -36.49
C VAL A 15 2.51 17.65 -34.99
N VAL A 16 1.93 18.79 -34.59
CA VAL A 16 1.81 19.17 -33.18
C VAL A 16 0.90 18.20 -32.41
N THR A 17 -0.27 17.87 -32.96
CA THR A 17 -1.19 16.92 -32.33
C THR A 17 -0.60 15.51 -32.23
N PHE A 18 0.18 15.07 -33.22
CA PHE A 18 0.89 13.81 -33.16
C PHE A 18 1.93 13.77 -32.04
N VAL A 19 2.76 14.82 -31.92
CA VAL A 19 3.76 14.93 -30.84
C VAL A 19 3.10 14.96 -29.46
N ILE A 20 2.03 15.73 -29.29
CA ILE A 20 1.27 15.77 -28.03
C ILE A 20 0.71 14.38 -27.71
N SER A 21 0.13 13.69 -28.68
CA SER A 21 -0.45 12.36 -28.50
C SER A 21 0.59 11.34 -28.02
N LEU A 22 1.80 11.35 -28.61
CA LEU A 22 2.90 10.47 -28.19
C LEU A 22 3.36 10.74 -26.75
N ILE A 23 3.39 12.01 -26.33
CA ILE A 23 3.75 12.37 -24.95
C ILE A 23 2.68 11.86 -23.98
N PHE A 24 1.39 12.09 -24.30
CA PHE A 24 0.28 11.63 -23.48
C PHE A 24 0.24 10.10 -23.37
N GLU A 25 0.47 9.39 -24.46
CA GLU A 25 0.51 7.93 -24.48
C GLU A 25 1.66 7.38 -23.65
N ASN A 26 2.86 7.95 -23.76
CA ASN A 26 4.00 7.56 -22.92
C ASN A 26 3.74 7.80 -21.42
N ILE A 27 3.11 8.91 -21.06
CA ILE A 27 2.70 9.19 -19.68
C ILE A 27 1.69 8.14 -19.22
N LYS A 28 0.67 7.84 -20.03
CA LYS A 28 -0.35 6.84 -19.75
C LYS A 28 0.25 5.44 -19.54
N LEU A 29 1.10 4.97 -20.46
CA LEU A 29 1.77 3.67 -20.36
C LEU A 29 2.67 3.57 -19.12
N LYS A 30 3.38 4.64 -18.77
CA LYS A 30 4.20 4.70 -17.54
C LYS A 30 3.33 4.60 -16.29
N ARG A 31 2.16 5.25 -16.27
CA ARG A 31 1.18 5.15 -15.18
C ARG A 31 0.61 3.73 -15.07
N GLU A 32 0.21 3.14 -16.19
CA GLU A 32 -0.32 1.77 -16.23
C GLU A 32 0.71 0.75 -15.71
N LYS A 33 1.96 0.86 -16.15
CA LYS A 33 3.05 -0.01 -15.66
C LYS A 33 3.27 0.14 -14.15
N ASN A 34 3.28 1.38 -13.65
CA ASN A 34 3.44 1.64 -12.21
C ASN A 34 2.25 1.11 -11.39
N SER A 35 1.03 1.25 -11.92
CA SER A 35 -0.19 0.70 -11.32
C SER A 35 -0.14 -0.82 -11.27
N LYS A 36 0.28 -1.47 -12.36
CA LYS A 36 0.42 -2.94 -12.42
C LYS A 36 1.42 -3.46 -11.39
N ILE A 37 2.60 -2.84 -11.29
CA ILE A 37 3.60 -3.18 -10.27
C ILE A 37 3.03 -3.01 -8.86
N PHE A 38 2.26 -1.94 -8.62
CA PHE A 38 1.60 -1.72 -7.35
C PHE A 38 0.57 -2.81 -7.05
N GLN A 39 -0.29 -3.15 -8.01
CA GLN A 39 -1.30 -4.20 -7.86
C GLN A 39 -0.64 -5.54 -7.53
N ASP A 40 0.39 -5.93 -8.28
CA ASP A 40 1.10 -7.19 -8.10
C ASP A 40 1.75 -7.31 -6.70
N ILE A 41 2.25 -6.21 -6.16
CA ILE A 41 2.89 -6.20 -4.84
C ILE A 41 1.84 -6.17 -3.72
N TYR A 42 0.80 -5.33 -3.81
CA TYR A 42 -0.01 -4.96 -2.64
C TYR A 42 -1.43 -5.55 -2.62
N PHE A 43 -2.05 -5.88 -3.76
CA PHE A 43 -3.45 -6.34 -3.76
C PHE A 43 -3.64 -7.63 -2.98
N LYS A 44 -2.76 -8.63 -3.19
CA LYS A 44 -2.83 -9.89 -2.45
C LYS A 44 -2.75 -9.67 -0.94
N TYR A 45 -1.91 -8.73 -0.49
CA TYR A 45 -1.77 -8.41 0.93
C TYR A 45 -3.02 -7.75 1.50
N MET A 46 -3.57 -6.75 0.79
CA MET A 46 -4.72 -5.99 1.28
C MET A 46 -6.02 -6.80 1.27
N GLN A 47 -6.23 -7.64 0.26
CA GLN A 47 -7.49 -8.38 0.10
C GLN A 47 -7.52 -9.68 0.91
N PHE A 48 -6.39 -10.37 1.04
CA PHE A 48 -6.38 -11.73 1.57
C PHE A 48 -5.41 -11.91 2.74
N THR A 49 -4.14 -11.52 2.58
CA THR A 49 -3.11 -11.90 3.55
C THR A 49 -3.26 -11.19 4.89
N ILE A 50 -3.46 -9.87 4.90
CA ILE A 50 -3.63 -9.10 6.13
C ILE A 50 -4.98 -9.41 6.80
N PRO A 51 -6.12 -9.43 6.08
CA PRO A 51 -7.41 -9.75 6.71
C PRO A 51 -7.43 -11.15 7.33
N LYS A 52 -6.83 -12.15 6.65
CA LYS A 52 -6.71 -13.50 7.19
C LYS A 52 -5.86 -13.53 8.46
N ALA A 53 -4.70 -12.88 8.45
CA ALA A 53 -3.87 -12.82 9.65
C ALA A 53 -4.56 -12.07 10.80
N GLU A 54 -5.38 -11.07 10.50
CA GLU A 54 -6.17 -10.36 11.51
C GLU A 54 -7.25 -11.26 12.11
N SER A 55 -7.92 -12.11 11.31
CA SER A 55 -8.88 -13.09 11.82
C SER A 55 -8.24 -14.21 12.63
N ASP A 56 -6.97 -14.52 12.34
CA ASP A 56 -6.23 -15.56 13.06
C ASP A 56 -5.67 -15.07 14.41
N ILE A 57 -5.72 -13.76 14.69
CA ILE A 57 -5.37 -13.21 16.00
C ILE A 57 -6.47 -13.58 16.99
N ASN A 58 -6.13 -14.50 17.89
CA ASN A 58 -7.06 -15.06 18.85
C ASN A 58 -6.60 -14.84 20.28
N TYR A 59 -7.60 -14.82 21.15
CA TYR A 59 -7.48 -14.69 22.58
C TYR A 59 -7.74 -16.05 23.21
N ILE A 60 -6.70 -16.67 23.76
CA ILE A 60 -6.80 -18.00 24.38
C ILE A 60 -6.65 -17.85 25.89
N HIS A 61 -7.62 -18.39 26.63
CA HIS A 61 -7.48 -18.63 28.06
C HIS A 61 -6.76 -19.96 28.27
N THR A 62 -5.60 -19.95 28.92
CA THR A 62 -4.90 -21.18 29.30
C THR A 62 -4.41 -21.05 30.74
N ASN A 63 -4.90 -21.92 31.63
CA ASN A 63 -4.47 -22.02 33.04
C ASN A 63 -4.42 -20.66 33.77
N ASP A 64 -5.55 -19.96 33.86
CA ASP A 64 -5.72 -18.63 34.48
C ASP A 64 -4.85 -17.51 33.89
N ARG A 65 -4.17 -17.77 32.77
CA ARG A 65 -3.43 -16.76 32.01
C ARG A 65 -4.06 -16.56 30.65
N ILE A 66 -4.12 -15.30 30.30
CA ILE A 66 -4.65 -14.82 29.04
C ILE A 66 -3.48 -14.57 28.10
N LYS A 67 -3.56 -15.10 26.87
CA LYS A 67 -2.48 -14.91 25.89
C LYS A 67 -3.03 -14.65 24.49
N LEU A 68 -2.48 -13.62 23.87
CA LEU A 68 -2.65 -13.34 22.45
C LEU A 68 -1.86 -14.35 21.59
N THR A 69 -2.53 -14.91 20.60
CA THR A 69 -1.94 -15.76 19.56
C THR A 69 -2.13 -15.13 18.18
N GLY A 70 -1.44 -15.64 17.15
CA GLY A 70 -1.54 -15.12 15.77
C GLY A 70 -0.76 -13.83 15.47
N ILE A 71 -0.33 -13.09 16.49
CA ILE A 71 0.44 -11.84 16.31
C ILE A 71 1.76 -12.04 15.54
N THR A 72 2.48 -13.14 15.80
CA THR A 72 3.74 -13.43 15.12
C THR A 72 3.56 -13.50 13.61
N GLU A 73 2.47 -14.12 13.14
CA GLU A 73 2.17 -14.22 11.71
C GLU A 73 1.89 -12.85 11.10
N MET A 74 1.09 -12.02 11.78
CA MET A 74 0.84 -10.63 11.37
C MET A 74 2.16 -9.85 11.24
N THR A 75 3.05 -9.93 12.23
CA THR A 75 4.36 -9.24 12.17
C THR A 75 5.24 -9.74 11.02
N ASN A 76 5.21 -11.05 10.71
CA ASN A 76 5.94 -11.61 9.57
C ASN A 76 5.39 -11.10 8.23
N ILE A 77 4.06 -11.00 8.10
CA ILE A 77 3.40 -10.46 6.91
C ILE A 77 3.80 -9.00 6.68
N LEU A 78 3.78 -8.19 7.74
CA LEU A 78 4.20 -6.78 7.71
C LEU A 78 5.68 -6.64 7.31
N LYS A 79 6.55 -7.48 7.86
CA LYS A 79 7.99 -7.51 7.51
C LYS A 79 8.20 -7.88 6.05
N ASN A 80 7.45 -8.85 5.54
CA ASN A 80 7.50 -9.24 4.14
C ASN A 80 6.96 -8.15 3.21
N LEU A 81 5.90 -7.44 3.60
CA LEU A 81 5.38 -6.28 2.88
C LEU A 81 6.44 -5.18 2.76
N ARG A 82 7.14 -4.87 3.85
CA ARG A 82 8.27 -3.92 3.86
C ARG A 82 9.40 -4.35 2.93
N LYS A 83 9.79 -5.63 2.94
CA LYS A 83 10.82 -6.17 2.03
C LYS A 83 10.40 -6.03 0.57
N LYS A 84 9.18 -6.42 0.20
CA LYS A 84 8.66 -6.28 -1.17
C LYS A 84 8.54 -4.82 -1.61
N SER A 85 8.38 -3.90 -0.67
CA SER A 85 8.36 -2.46 -0.94
C SER A 85 9.73 -1.87 -1.28
N SER A 86 10.83 -2.63 -1.17
CA SER A 86 12.21 -2.14 -1.39
C SER A 86 12.46 -1.57 -2.79
N PHE A 87 11.68 -1.99 -3.79
CA PHE A 87 11.72 -1.38 -5.12
C PHE A 87 11.49 0.14 -5.07
N TYR A 88 10.56 0.59 -4.21
CA TYR A 88 10.25 2.01 -4.05
C TYR A 88 11.35 2.81 -3.35
N LYS A 89 12.33 2.15 -2.73
CA LYS A 89 13.53 2.83 -2.22
C LYS A 89 14.23 3.63 -3.31
N PHE A 90 14.19 3.14 -4.54
CA PHE A 90 14.87 3.74 -5.70
C PHE A 90 13.92 4.54 -6.61
N THR A 91 12.63 4.19 -6.65
CA THR A 91 11.66 4.82 -7.56
C THR A 91 10.76 5.86 -6.92
N ASP A 92 10.49 5.77 -5.61
CA ASP A 92 9.72 6.75 -4.83
C ASP A 92 10.12 6.71 -3.36
N LYS A 93 11.26 7.33 -3.05
CA LYS A 93 11.86 7.34 -1.71
C LYS A 93 10.92 7.93 -0.65
N LYS A 94 10.07 8.89 -1.02
CA LYS A 94 9.12 9.53 -0.10
C LYS A 94 8.01 8.56 0.29
N PHE A 95 7.43 7.86 -0.67
CA PHE A 95 6.46 6.80 -0.40
C PHE A 95 7.08 5.66 0.40
N TYR A 96 8.26 5.18 -0.03
CA TYR A 96 8.97 4.10 0.65
C TYR A 96 9.19 4.42 2.12
N LYS A 97 9.85 5.55 2.42
CA LYS A 97 10.12 5.98 3.80
C LYS A 97 8.85 6.00 4.66
N LYS A 98 7.80 6.65 4.15
CA LYS A 98 6.51 6.75 4.85
C LYS A 98 5.88 5.38 5.12
N LEU A 99 5.88 4.49 4.12
CA LEU A 99 5.30 3.16 4.26
C LEU A 99 6.11 2.32 5.26
N THR A 100 7.44 2.31 5.13
CA THR A 100 8.29 1.48 5.98
C THR A 100 8.31 1.93 7.43
N GLU A 101 8.36 3.24 7.68
CA GLU A 101 8.28 3.79 9.04
C GLU A 101 6.96 3.41 9.71
N TYR A 102 5.87 3.52 8.95
CA TYR A 102 4.56 3.15 9.48
C TYR A 102 4.42 1.65 9.73
N ILE A 103 4.92 0.80 8.83
CA ILE A 103 4.94 -0.65 9.04
C ILE A 103 5.73 -1.01 10.29
N MET A 104 6.90 -0.40 10.51
CA MET A 104 7.71 -0.63 11.70
C MET A 104 7.00 -0.19 12.98
N GLU A 105 6.32 0.97 12.97
CA GLU A 105 5.50 1.42 14.11
C GLU A 105 4.40 0.40 14.48
N VAL A 106 3.81 -0.23 13.47
CA VAL A 106 2.78 -1.27 13.65
C VAL A 106 3.40 -2.59 14.15
N GLU A 107 4.56 -3.00 13.61
CA GLU A 107 5.33 -4.16 14.10
C GLU A 107 5.68 -4.00 15.59
N ASP A 108 6.17 -2.82 15.99
CA ASP A 108 6.53 -2.49 17.38
C ASP A 108 5.30 -2.46 18.30
N TYR A 109 4.16 -1.99 17.78
CA TYR A 109 2.90 -2.03 18.51
C TYR A 109 2.47 -3.47 18.82
N TYR A 110 2.44 -4.34 17.81
CA TYR A 110 2.06 -5.74 17.97
C TYR A 110 3.01 -6.49 18.92
N SER A 111 4.31 -6.25 18.78
CA SER A 111 5.34 -6.86 19.64
C SER A 111 5.17 -6.46 21.11
N ARG A 112 4.84 -5.20 21.38
CA ARG A 112 4.55 -4.74 22.76
C ARG A 112 3.28 -5.37 23.31
N LYS A 113 2.20 -5.40 22.51
CA LYS A 113 0.90 -5.91 22.96
C LYS A 113 0.88 -7.41 23.23
N LEU A 114 1.77 -8.17 22.60
CA LEU A 114 1.91 -9.61 22.81
C LEU A 114 2.05 -10.00 24.29
N ASN A 115 2.74 -9.19 25.09
CA ASN A 115 3.01 -9.47 26.50
C ASN A 115 2.19 -8.63 27.49
N THR A 116 1.34 -7.70 27.00
CA THR A 116 0.63 -6.74 27.87
C THR A 116 -0.88 -6.90 27.87
N VAL A 117 -1.44 -7.72 26.99
CA VAL A 117 -2.88 -7.98 26.94
C VAL A 117 -3.17 -9.26 27.71
N ASP A 118 -3.67 -9.08 28.92
CA ASP A 118 -3.90 -10.10 29.93
C ASP A 118 -5.34 -10.06 30.48
N ASP A 119 -6.20 -9.21 29.93
CA ASP A 119 -7.63 -9.11 30.28
C ASP A 119 -8.49 -8.74 29.06
N ASN A 120 -9.82 -8.86 29.22
CA ASN A 120 -10.81 -8.63 28.17
C ASN A 120 -10.86 -7.15 27.73
N GLU A 121 -10.72 -6.20 28.66
CA GLU A 121 -10.77 -4.76 28.34
C GLU A 121 -9.57 -4.35 27.48
N LYS A 122 -8.38 -4.81 27.84
CA LYS A 122 -7.15 -4.62 27.08
C LYS A 122 -7.22 -5.32 25.73
N TYR A 123 -7.91 -6.46 25.62
CA TYR A 123 -8.12 -7.14 24.36
C TYR A 123 -9.03 -6.35 23.41
N ASP A 124 -10.15 -5.84 23.92
CA ASP A 124 -11.06 -5.00 23.12
C ASP A 124 -10.37 -3.71 22.66
N LYS A 125 -9.60 -3.10 23.55
CA LYS A 125 -8.75 -1.94 23.22
C LYS A 125 -7.72 -2.30 22.15
N PHE A 126 -7.04 -3.43 22.30
CA PHE A 126 -6.08 -3.92 21.32
C PHE A 126 -6.73 -4.13 19.94
N LYS A 127 -7.93 -4.72 19.88
CA LYS A 127 -8.66 -4.98 18.63
C LYS A 127 -9.04 -3.67 17.93
N SER A 128 -9.51 -2.68 18.69
CA SER A 128 -9.81 -1.34 18.17
C SER A 128 -8.56 -0.64 17.62
N GLU A 129 -7.49 -0.59 18.41
CA GLU A 129 -6.20 0.01 18.03
C GLU A 129 -5.57 -0.71 16.82
N SER A 130 -5.66 -2.04 16.76
CA SER A 130 -5.23 -2.88 15.63
C SER A 130 -5.96 -2.49 14.35
N LYS A 131 -7.30 -2.43 14.40
CA LYS A 131 -8.14 -2.04 13.26
C LYS A 131 -7.80 -0.64 12.74
N GLU A 132 -7.61 0.32 13.65
CA GLU A 132 -7.20 1.67 13.26
C GLU A 132 -5.85 1.67 12.54
N LYS A 133 -4.88 0.93 13.08
CA LYS A 133 -3.54 0.84 12.51
C LYS A 133 -3.53 0.22 11.12
N ILE A 134 -4.25 -0.89 10.92
CA ILE A 134 -4.39 -1.53 9.61
C ILE A 134 -5.17 -0.63 8.63
N SER A 135 -6.22 0.05 9.08
CA SER A 135 -6.95 1.03 8.24
C SER A 135 -6.03 2.14 7.73
N LYS A 136 -5.17 2.68 8.60
CA LYS A 136 -4.21 3.72 8.22
C LYS A 136 -3.10 3.16 7.30
N LEU A 137 -2.69 1.90 7.44
CA LEU A 137 -1.81 1.23 6.46
C LEU A 137 -2.46 1.22 5.07
N TYR A 138 -3.73 0.84 4.98
CA TYR A 138 -4.47 0.81 3.71
C TYR A 138 -4.62 2.20 3.12
N LYS A 139 -4.89 3.23 3.94
CA LYS A 139 -4.92 4.62 3.48
C LYS A 139 -3.58 5.07 2.88
N ILE A 140 -2.45 4.64 3.43
CA ILE A 140 -1.12 4.96 2.86
C ILE A 140 -0.95 4.30 1.48
N LEU A 141 -1.32 3.02 1.36
CA LEU A 141 -1.25 2.27 0.11
C LEU A 141 -2.18 2.86 -0.96
N LEU A 142 -3.46 3.07 -0.65
CA LEU A 142 -4.44 3.63 -1.58
C LEU A 142 -4.10 5.07 -2.00
N LYS A 143 -3.49 5.87 -1.12
CA LYS A 143 -3.01 7.21 -1.49
C LYS A 143 -1.90 7.18 -2.54
N LYS A 144 -1.09 6.12 -2.58
CA LYS A 144 -0.08 5.94 -3.64
C LYS A 144 -0.74 5.55 -4.96
N LEU A 145 -1.73 4.65 -4.92
CA LEU A 145 -2.51 4.25 -6.09
C LEU A 145 -3.22 5.46 -6.74
N ASN A 146 -3.87 6.30 -5.93
CA ASN A 146 -4.63 7.46 -6.41
C ASN A 146 -3.76 8.64 -6.86
N LYS A 147 -2.43 8.57 -6.63
CA LYS A 147 -1.46 9.56 -7.12
C LYS A 147 -0.76 9.13 -8.41
N GLY A 148 -1.21 8.02 -9.02
CA GLY A 148 -0.77 7.57 -10.34
C GLY A 148 -1.18 8.53 -11.45
#